data_AF-A0A1C4JTU5-F1
#
_entry.id   AF-A0A1C4JTU5-F1
#
_cell.length_a   1.000
_cell.length_b   1.000
_cell.length_c   1.000
_cell.angle_alpha   90.00
_cell.angle_beta   90.00
_cell.angle_gamma   90.00
#
_symmetry.space_group_name_H-M   'P 1'
#
loop_
_entity.id
_entity.type
_entity.pdbx_description
1 polymer ?
#
loop_
_entity_poly.entity_id
_entity_poly.type
_entity_poly.pdbx_seq_one_letter_code
_entity_poly.pdbx_strand_id
1 'polypeptide(L)'
;MTPQTDRPPVEAALALPARSSLDGERAAGRVCVWGGEALTIDTAVLLDEQRDGGAAWFPRACRRCTAQRAHQALVAHVPMCERCRDEARPDCALGEELRRLVAAHTPVRYCASCARQIGPGEEFERHLTQAPSGTGGAAHYTHRACPSRRSR
;
A
#
# COMPACT_ATOMS: atom_id res chain seq x y z
N MET A 1 27.02 -9.80 23.29
CA MET A 1 27.69 -10.00 21.99
C MET A 1 26.64 -10.58 21.06
N THR A 2 26.04 -9.91 20.08
CA THR A 2 26.22 -8.63 19.36
C THR A 2 24.86 -7.88 19.36
N PRO A 3 24.80 -6.54 19.29
CA PRO A 3 23.52 -5.87 19.10
C PRO A 3 22.92 -6.30 17.74
N GLN A 4 21.62 -6.57 17.71
CA GLN A 4 20.82 -6.71 16.48
C GLN A 4 20.83 -5.36 15.75
N THR A 5 21.94 -5.02 15.12
CA THR A 5 22.07 -3.88 14.24
C THR A 5 22.10 -4.44 12.82
N ASP A 6 21.35 -3.80 11.93
CA ASP A 6 21.22 -4.11 10.49
C ASP A 6 20.01 -4.97 10.06
N ARG A 7 18.82 -4.72 10.64
CA ARG A 7 17.57 -4.86 9.88
C ARG A 7 17.29 -3.50 9.23
N PRO A 8 17.36 -3.34 7.90
CA PRO A 8 16.98 -2.09 7.29
C PRO A 8 15.50 -1.81 7.64
N PRO A 9 15.16 -0.62 8.14
CA PRO A 9 13.79 -0.24 8.41
C PRO A 9 12.96 -0.41 7.14
N VAL A 10 11.80 -1.06 7.25
CA VAL A 10 10.93 -1.33 6.09
C VAL A 10 10.53 -0.02 5.40
N GLU A 11 10.45 1.06 6.16
CA GLU A 11 10.13 2.42 5.74
C GLU A 11 11.10 2.96 4.69
N ALA A 12 12.39 2.61 4.82
CA ALA A 12 13.39 2.96 3.81
C ALA A 12 13.11 2.23 2.48
N ALA A 13 12.65 0.97 2.54
CA ALA A 13 12.27 0.21 1.35
C ALA A 13 10.96 0.72 0.72
N LEU A 14 10.05 1.32 1.50
CA LEU A 14 8.79 1.89 1.00
C LEU A 14 8.96 3.19 0.19
N ALA A 15 10.18 3.74 0.12
CA ALA A 15 10.49 4.99 -0.59
C ALA A 15 9.58 6.14 -0.15
N LEU A 16 9.63 6.47 1.14
CA LEU A 16 8.94 7.62 1.70
C LEU A 16 9.41 8.94 1.03
N PRO A 17 8.50 9.86 0.67
CA PRO A 17 8.89 11.18 0.22
C PRO A 17 9.60 11.96 1.31
N ALA A 18 10.52 12.86 0.93
CA ALA A 18 11.13 13.80 1.86
C ALA A 18 10.04 14.70 2.48
N ARG A 19 10.13 15.00 3.78
CA ARG A 19 9.10 15.80 4.47
C ARG A 19 8.96 17.20 3.85
N SER A 20 10.08 17.79 3.45
CA SER A 20 10.13 19.09 2.77
C SER A 20 9.41 19.13 1.42
N SER A 21 9.15 17.97 0.81
CA SER A 21 8.39 17.86 -0.44
C SER A 21 6.87 17.74 -0.25
N LEU A 22 6.40 17.68 1.00
CA LEU A 22 5.01 17.47 1.34
C LEU A 22 4.30 18.78 1.69
N ASP A 23 3.03 18.87 1.32
CA ASP A 23 2.14 19.89 1.87
C ASP A 23 1.89 19.67 3.37
N GLY A 24 1.35 20.70 4.04
CA GLY A 24 1.13 20.66 5.49
C GLY A 24 0.18 19.55 5.94
N GLU A 25 -0.82 19.19 5.13
CA GLU A 25 -1.78 18.14 5.46
C GLU A 25 -1.14 16.74 5.40
N ARG A 26 -0.29 16.50 4.39
CA ARG A 26 0.51 15.26 4.26
C ARG A 26 1.53 15.16 5.38
N ALA A 27 2.26 16.24 5.65
CA ALA A 27 3.27 16.28 6.70
C ALA A 27 2.66 16.09 8.10
N ALA A 28 1.42 16.56 8.32
CA ALA A 28 0.66 16.33 9.54
C ALA A 28 -0.03 14.95 9.61
N GLY A 29 0.05 14.14 8.56
CA GLY A 29 -0.58 12.81 8.49
C GLY A 29 -2.11 12.84 8.41
N ARG A 30 -2.72 13.95 7.99
CA ARG A 30 -4.18 14.06 7.78
C ARG A 30 -4.61 13.49 6.44
N VAL A 31 -3.70 13.48 5.48
CA VAL A 31 -3.89 12.85 4.17
C VAL A 31 -2.75 11.87 3.91
N CYS A 32 -3.00 10.89 3.03
CA CYS A 32 -2.02 9.89 2.66
C CYS A 32 -0.78 10.54 2.07
N VAL A 33 0.39 10.16 2.61
CA VAL A 33 1.70 10.67 2.20
C VAL A 33 1.98 10.49 0.69
N TRP A 34 1.39 9.49 0.04
CA TRP A 34 1.56 9.22 -1.40
C TRP A 34 0.35 9.64 -2.24
N GLY A 35 -0.85 9.23 -1.85
CA GLY A 35 -2.06 9.35 -2.67
C GLY A 35 -2.85 10.64 -2.45
N GLY A 36 -2.56 11.39 -1.38
CA GLY A 36 -3.29 12.61 -1.01
C GLY A 36 -4.74 12.39 -0.56
N GLU A 37 -5.20 11.14 -0.43
CA GLU A 37 -6.55 10.88 0.09
C GLU A 37 -6.64 11.19 1.59
N ALA A 38 -7.78 11.76 2.01
CA ALA A 38 -8.03 12.03 3.43
C ALA A 38 -8.00 10.73 4.25
N LEU A 39 -7.32 10.78 5.40
CA LEU A 39 -7.18 9.66 6.31
C LEU A 39 -8.07 9.84 7.53
N THR A 40 -8.68 8.74 7.94
CA THR A 40 -9.33 8.61 9.24
C THR A 40 -8.47 7.77 10.17
N ILE A 41 -8.76 7.82 11.47
CA ILE A 41 -8.09 6.97 12.47
C ILE A 41 -8.19 5.48 12.09
N ASP A 42 -9.33 5.05 11.54
CA ASP A 42 -9.56 3.64 11.18
C ASP A 42 -8.87 3.18 9.89
N THR A 43 -8.54 4.13 9.01
CA THR A 43 -8.05 3.84 7.65
C THR A 43 -6.58 4.16 7.45
N ALA A 44 -5.99 4.95 8.36
CA ALA A 44 -4.58 5.29 8.36
C ALA A 44 -3.72 4.07 8.74
N VAL A 45 -2.70 3.82 7.93
CA VAL A 45 -1.55 2.98 8.28
C VAL A 45 -0.45 3.91 8.80
N LEU A 46 0.09 3.59 9.97
CA LEU A 46 1.21 4.32 10.58
C LEU A 46 2.51 3.75 10.03
N LEU A 47 3.42 4.62 9.57
CA LEU A 47 4.70 4.23 8.95
C LEU A 47 5.90 4.58 9.85
N ASP A 48 5.70 4.39 11.16
CA ASP A 48 6.62 4.69 12.26
C ASP A 48 7.17 6.14 12.28
N GLU A 49 7.99 6.46 13.29
CA GLU A 49 8.72 7.73 13.38
C GLU A 49 9.76 7.84 12.25
N GLN A 50 9.71 8.95 11.52
CA GLN A 50 10.74 9.36 10.59
C GLN A 50 11.48 10.59 11.10
N ARG A 51 12.75 10.72 10.73
CA ARG A 51 13.58 11.89 11.03
C ARG A 51 13.95 12.59 9.75
N ASP A 52 13.63 13.88 9.66
CA ASP A 52 14.06 14.75 8.56
C ASP A 52 14.54 16.09 9.13
N GLY A 53 15.75 16.51 8.76
CA GLY A 53 16.36 17.77 9.25
C GLY A 53 16.42 17.90 10.78
N GLY A 54 16.52 16.80 11.53
CA GLY A 54 16.53 16.80 13.00
C GLY A 54 15.14 16.86 13.65
N ALA A 55 14.06 16.96 12.87
CA ALA A 55 12.70 16.94 13.37
C ALA A 55 12.06 15.56 13.12
N ALA A 56 11.49 14.99 14.19
CA ALA A 56 10.64 13.81 14.07
C ALA A 56 9.33 14.16 13.36
N TRP A 57 8.81 13.22 12.58
CA TRP A 57 7.47 13.26 12.01
C TRP A 57 6.93 11.84 11.82
N PHE A 58 5.60 11.72 11.76
CA PHE A 58 4.91 10.43 11.79
C PHE A 58 4.06 10.28 10.52
N PRO A 59 4.67 9.87 9.38
CA PRO A 59 3.92 9.70 8.15
C PRO A 59 2.80 8.69 8.30
N ARG A 60 1.68 9.01 7.65
CA ARG A 60 0.52 8.14 7.55
C ARG A 60 0.17 7.89 6.10
N ALA A 61 -0.30 6.69 5.80
CA ALA A 61 -0.72 6.30 4.46
C ALA A 61 -2.06 5.59 4.47
N CYS A 62 -2.73 5.57 3.32
CA CYS A 62 -3.88 4.69 3.16
C CYS A 62 -3.42 3.23 2.96
N ARG A 63 -4.31 2.28 3.22
CA ARG A 63 -4.05 0.84 3.02
C ARG A 63 -3.63 0.52 1.58
N ARG A 64 -4.30 1.13 0.58
CA ARG A 64 -3.99 0.93 -0.85
C ARG A 64 -2.54 1.30 -1.19
N CYS A 65 -2.11 2.51 -0.83
CA CYS A 65 -0.76 2.97 -1.13
C CYS A 65 0.29 2.18 -0.35
N THR A 66 0.01 1.82 0.91
CA THR A 66 0.89 0.95 1.70
C THR A 66 1.12 -0.39 1.02
N ALA A 67 0.05 -1.09 0.62
CA ALA A 67 0.16 -2.37 -0.08
C ALA A 67 0.91 -2.24 -1.41
N GLN A 68 0.62 -1.19 -2.18
CA GLN A 68 1.28 -0.93 -3.46
C GLN A 68 2.79 -0.70 -3.29
N ARG A 69 3.19 0.13 -2.32
CA ARG A 69 4.60 0.42 -2.04
C ARG A 69 5.33 -0.79 -1.50
N ALA A 70 4.72 -1.53 -0.59
CA ALA A 70 5.28 -2.79 -0.08
C ALA A 70 5.47 -3.82 -1.19
N HIS A 71 4.51 -3.94 -2.11
CA HIS A 71 4.62 -4.83 -3.26
C HIS A 71 5.75 -4.40 -4.21
N GLN A 72 5.84 -3.11 -4.54
CA GLN A 72 6.92 -2.58 -5.37
C GLN A 72 8.31 -2.83 -4.74
N ALA A 73 8.44 -2.56 -3.44
CA ALA A 73 9.65 -2.83 -2.68
C ALA A 73 10.01 -4.32 -2.67
N LEU A 74 9.00 -5.20 -2.52
CA LEU A 74 9.20 -6.65 -2.55
C LEU A 74 9.69 -7.12 -3.92
N VAL A 75 9.06 -6.65 -5.00
CA VAL A 75 9.46 -6.98 -6.38
C VAL A 75 10.88 -6.51 -6.68
N ALA A 76 11.29 -5.34 -6.17
CA ALA A 76 12.66 -4.86 -6.32
C ALA A 76 13.67 -5.64 -5.46
N HIS A 77 13.26 -6.06 -4.25
CA HIS A 77 14.13 -6.73 -3.29
C HIS A 77 14.42 -8.20 -3.66
N VAL A 78 13.39 -8.97 -4.02
CA VAL A 78 13.50 -10.43 -4.21
C VAL A 78 14.61 -10.83 -5.19
N PRO A 79 14.76 -10.23 -6.38
CA PRO A 79 15.83 -10.61 -7.32
C PRO A 79 17.25 -10.35 -6.81
N MET A 80 17.41 -9.41 -5.87
CA MET A 80 18.69 -8.98 -5.32
C MET A 80 19.05 -9.67 -4.00
N CYS A 81 18.11 -10.37 -3.37
CA CYS A 81 18.30 -11.00 -2.07
C CYS A 81 18.44 -12.52 -2.20
N GLU A 82 19.61 -13.05 -1.88
CA GLU A 82 19.90 -14.49 -1.95
C GLU A 82 18.92 -15.34 -1.15
N ARG A 83 18.56 -14.90 0.07
CA ARG A 83 17.58 -15.60 0.92
C ARG A 83 16.19 -15.60 0.30
N CYS A 84 15.75 -14.49 -0.27
CA CYS A 84 14.42 -14.43 -0.89
C CYS A 84 14.32 -15.22 -2.21
N ARG A 85 15.44 -15.45 -2.91
CA ARG A 85 15.45 -16.29 -4.12
C ARG A 85 15.48 -17.78 -3.80
N ASP A 86 15.99 -18.14 -2.63
CA ASP A 86 16.08 -19.52 -2.17
C ASP A 86 14.79 -19.89 -1.43
N GLU A 87 13.91 -20.66 -2.07
CA GLU A 87 12.66 -21.14 -1.45
C GLU A 87 12.91 -21.97 -0.18
N ALA A 88 14.11 -22.55 -0.02
CA ALA A 88 14.50 -23.29 1.17
C ALA A 88 14.95 -22.38 2.33
N ARG A 89 15.13 -21.06 2.12
CA ARG A 89 15.59 -20.09 3.13
C ARG A 89 14.74 -18.81 3.18
N PRO A 90 13.48 -18.90 3.62
CA PRO A 90 12.58 -17.75 3.67
C PRO A 90 12.88 -16.73 4.79
N ASP A 91 13.98 -16.85 5.54
CA ASP A 91 14.32 -16.08 6.75
C ASP A 91 14.82 -14.64 6.46
N CYS A 92 14.38 -14.05 5.35
CA CYS A 92 14.64 -12.65 5.07
C CYS A 92 13.64 -11.75 5.81
N ALA A 93 14.11 -11.23 6.93
CA ALA A 93 13.44 -10.25 7.77
C ALA A 93 12.70 -9.10 7.03
N LEU A 94 13.29 -8.54 5.97
CA LEU A 94 12.68 -7.47 5.17
C LEU A 94 11.63 -8.03 4.20
N GLY A 95 11.92 -9.13 3.52
CA GLY A 95 10.98 -9.80 2.61
C GLY A 95 9.71 -10.27 3.32
N GLU A 96 9.84 -10.80 4.54
CA GLU A 96 8.70 -11.17 5.39
C GLU A 96 7.83 -9.97 5.76
N GLU A 97 8.45 -8.86 6.18
CA GLU A 97 7.75 -7.63 6.51
C GLU A 97 6.96 -7.09 5.31
N LEU A 98 7.61 -7.00 4.15
CA LEU A 98 6.98 -6.51 2.93
C LEU A 98 5.81 -7.41 2.49
N ARG A 99 5.96 -8.74 2.56
CA ARG A 99 4.85 -9.68 2.30
C ARG A 99 3.70 -9.47 3.29
N ARG A 100 3.99 -9.25 4.57
CA ARG A 100 2.97 -8.99 5.60
C ARG A 100 2.21 -7.70 5.32
N LEU A 101 2.91 -6.62 4.98
CA LEU A 101 2.29 -5.34 4.61
C LEU A 101 1.39 -5.47 3.37
N VAL A 102 1.85 -6.21 2.35
CA VAL A 102 1.03 -6.51 1.16
C VAL A 102 -0.24 -7.27 1.58
N ALA A 103 -0.11 -8.34 2.35
CA ALA A 103 -1.25 -9.15 2.75
C ALA A 103 -2.24 -8.40 3.65
N ALA A 104 -1.76 -7.63 4.62
CA ALA A 104 -2.58 -6.91 5.59
C ALA A 104 -3.35 -5.74 4.99
N HIS A 105 -2.81 -5.11 3.95
CA HIS A 105 -3.33 -3.84 3.43
C HIS A 105 -3.83 -3.90 2.00
N THR A 106 -3.62 -5.00 1.27
CA THR A 106 -4.30 -5.20 -0.02
C THR A 106 -5.78 -5.38 0.26
N PRO A 107 -6.64 -4.40 -0.12
CA PRO A 107 -8.07 -4.59 0.06
C PRO A 107 -8.51 -5.73 -0.87
N VAL A 108 -9.21 -6.69 -0.30
CA VAL A 108 -9.87 -7.74 -1.09
C VAL A 108 -10.92 -7.05 -1.95
N ARG A 109 -10.70 -7.05 -3.26
CA ARG A 109 -11.65 -6.56 -4.25
C ARG A 109 -12.20 -7.75 -5.00
N TYR A 110 -13.48 -7.70 -5.33
CA TYR A 110 -14.10 -8.67 -6.21
C TYR A 110 -14.50 -7.97 -7.50
N CYS A 111 -14.23 -8.63 -8.62
CA CYS A 111 -14.68 -8.16 -9.92
C CYS A 111 -16.20 -8.25 -9.96
N ALA A 112 -16.88 -7.13 -10.17
CA ALA A 112 -18.32 -7.08 -10.32
C ALA A 112 -18.81 -7.88 -11.53
N SER A 113 -17.99 -8.07 -12.57
CA SER A 113 -18.38 -8.82 -13.77
C SER A 113 -18.32 -10.34 -13.56
N CYS A 114 -17.21 -10.88 -13.05
CA CYS A 114 -17.00 -12.34 -12.92
C CYS A 114 -17.04 -12.88 -11.49
N ALA A 115 -17.28 -12.04 -10.49
CA ALA A 115 -17.27 -12.37 -9.05
C ALA A 115 -15.94 -12.93 -8.49
N ARG A 116 -14.87 -13.05 -9.30
CA ARG A 116 -13.55 -13.47 -8.82
C ARG A 116 -12.86 -12.35 -8.05
N GLN A 117 -12.08 -12.71 -7.03
CA GLN A 117 -11.16 -11.79 -6.37
C GLN A 117 -10.18 -11.20 -7.40
N ILE A 118 -9.94 -9.89 -7.31
CA ILE A 118 -8.90 -9.17 -8.04
C ILE A 118 -7.63 -9.25 -7.19
N GLY A 119 -6.65 -9.99 -7.68
CA GLY A 119 -5.37 -10.22 -7.04
C GLY A 119 -4.44 -9.00 -7.04
N PRO A 120 -3.40 -9.01 -6.19
CA PRO A 120 -2.36 -8.00 -6.25
C PRO A 120 -1.65 -8.02 -7.62
N GLY A 121 -1.50 -6.84 -8.23
CA GLY A 121 -0.87 -6.69 -9.55
C GLY A 121 -1.79 -6.86 -10.75
N GLU A 122 -3.02 -7.37 -10.59
CA GLU A 122 -3.99 -7.44 -11.68
C GLU A 122 -4.56 -6.06 -12.02
N GLU A 123 -4.69 -5.74 -13.31
CA GLU A 123 -5.29 -4.48 -13.76
C GLU A 123 -6.81 -4.48 -13.58
N PHE A 124 -7.33 -3.39 -13.01
CA PHE A 124 -8.75 -3.21 -12.79
C PHE A 124 -9.19 -1.77 -13.01
N GLU A 125 -10.47 -1.60 -13.34
CA GLU A 125 -11.16 -0.32 -13.40
C GLU A 125 -12.03 -0.13 -12.15
N ARG A 126 -12.05 1.09 -11.62
CA ARG A 126 -12.93 1.49 -10.52
C ARG A 126 -14.05 2.35 -11.07
N HIS A 127 -15.27 1.86 -10.95
CA HIS A 127 -16.48 2.57 -11.35
C HIS A 127 -17.16 3.12 -10.11
N LEU A 128 -17.46 4.42 -10.12
CA LEU A 128 -18.18 5.08 -9.04
C LEU A 128 -19.64 5.21 -9.44
N THR A 129 -20.52 4.53 -8.73
CA THR A 129 -21.97 4.71 -8.90
C THR A 129 -22.41 5.82 -7.96
N GLN A 130 -22.90 6.95 -8.48
CA GLN A 130 -23.51 7.99 -7.65
C GLN A 130 -24.89 7.52 -7.19
N ALA A 131 -25.20 7.67 -5.88
CA ALA A 131 -26.56 7.48 -5.42
C ALA A 131 -27.44 8.62 -5.97
N PRO A 132 -28.71 8.35 -6.30
CA PRO A 132 -29.64 9.38 -6.78
C PRO A 132 -29.85 10.52 -5.77
N SER A 133 -29.57 10.29 -4.49
CA SER A 133 -29.62 11.29 -3.41
C SER A 133 -28.39 12.20 -3.31
N GLY A 134 -27.32 11.99 -4.10
CA GLY A 134 -26.09 12.79 -4.05
C GLY A 134 -25.21 12.57 -2.82
N THR A 135 -25.71 11.91 -1.77
CA THR A 135 -24.95 11.53 -0.58
C THR A 135 -24.40 10.11 -0.72
N GLY A 136 -23.14 10.02 -1.15
CA GLY A 136 -22.40 8.76 -1.19
C GLY A 136 -22.63 7.95 -2.47
N GLY A 137 -21.58 7.25 -2.89
CA GLY A 137 -21.61 6.38 -4.05
C GLY A 137 -20.88 5.07 -3.77
N ALA A 138 -21.41 3.95 -4.27
CA ALA A 138 -20.74 2.67 -4.16
C ALA A 138 -19.68 2.55 -5.26
N ALA A 139 -18.45 2.20 -4.88
CA ALA A 139 -17.41 1.84 -5.83
C ALA A 139 -17.52 0.36 -6.16
N HIS A 140 -17.58 0.02 -7.44
CA HIS A 140 -17.42 -1.36 -7.92
C HIS A 140 -16.18 -1.46 -8.81
N TYR A 141 -15.60 -2.66 -8.86
CA TYR A 141 -14.34 -2.91 -9.53
C TYR A 141 -14.54 -3.95 -10.63
N THR A 142 -13.87 -3.81 -11.76
CA THR A 142 -13.89 -4.81 -12.85
C THR A 142 -12.48 -5.08 -13.34
N HIS A 143 -12.10 -6.34 -13.59
CA HIS A 143 -10.87 -6.62 -14.33
C HIS A 143 -10.97 -5.93 -15.69
N ARG A 144 -9.87 -5.33 -16.16
CA ARG A 144 -9.80 -4.76 -17.53
C ARG A 144 -10.11 -5.81 -18.61
N ALA A 145 -9.73 -7.06 -18.35
CA ALA A 145 -9.96 -8.19 -19.26
C ALA A 145 -11.39 -8.77 -19.18
N CYS A 146 -12.21 -8.39 -18.19
CA CYS A 146 -13.59 -8.87 -18.11
C CYS A 146 -14.47 -8.06 -19.08
N PRO A 147 -15.40 -8.71 -19.80
CA PRO A 147 -16.38 -7.99 -20.60
C PRO A 147 -17.18 -7.05 -19.67
N SER A 148 -17.40 -5.83 -20.14
CA SER A 148 -18.29 -4.89 -19.45
C SER A 148 -19.66 -5.55 -19.27
N ARG A 149 -20.22 -5.47 -18.05
CA ARG A 149 -21.60 -5.94 -17.82
C ARG A 149 -22.48 -5.17 -18.80
N ARG A 150 -23.04 -5.85 -19.80
CA ARG A 150 -24.16 -5.30 -20.56
C ARG A 150 -25.32 -5.18 -19.58
N SER A 151 -25.66 -3.96 -19.21
CA SER A 151 -26.87 -3.64 -18.47
C SER A 151 -28.05 -4.27 -19.22
N ARG A 152 -28.76 -5.20 -18.58
CA ARG A 152 -30.12 -5.58 -19.00
C ARG A 152 -31.10 -4.64 -18.34
#